data_AF-A0A2E9L198-F1
#
_entry.id   AF-A0A2E9L198-F1
#
_cell.length_a   1.000
_cell.length_b   1.000
_cell.length_c   1.000
_cell.angle_alpha   90.00
_cell.angle_beta   90.00
_cell.angle_gamma   90.00
#
_symmetry.space_group_name_H-M   'P 1'
#
loop_
_entity.id
_entity.type
_entity.pdbx_description
1 polymer ?
#
loop_
_entity_poly.entity_id
_entity_poly.type
_entity_poly.pdbx_seq_one_letter_code
_entity_poly.pdbx_strand_id
1 'polypeptide(L)' 'MLWAETILTSTFEDEAGRSIKVIQFFKAIGTKKRPVPTPDSWTNEAINDVAIWVITLDEQASWALPEVLTGVNRSLYLY' A
#
# COMPACT_ATOMS: atom_id res chain seq x y z
N MET A 1 8.03 6.10 14.87
CA MET A 1 8.80 6.20 13.61
C MET A 1 8.46 4.99 12.74
N LEU A 2 8.41 5.17 11.42
CA LEU A 2 8.22 4.08 10.45
C LEU A 2 9.59 3.56 10.04
N TRP A 3 9.95 2.38 10.53
CA TRP A 3 11.24 1.74 10.24
C TRP A 3 11.08 0.63 9.22
N ALA A 4 12.09 0.42 8.37
CA ALA A 4 12.05 -0.55 7.27
C ALA A 4 11.64 -1.96 7.73
N GLU A 5 12.09 -2.38 8.91
CA GLU A 5 11.82 -3.69 9.52
C GLU A 5 10.38 -3.83 10.02
N THR A 6 9.69 -2.70 10.22
CA THR A 6 8.31 -2.65 10.73
C THR A 6 7.28 -2.38 9.65
N ILE A 7 7.73 -1.94 8.46
CA ILE A 7 6.85 -1.64 7.34
C ILE A 7 6.44 -2.96 6.68
N LEU A 8 5.15 -3.08 6.41
CA LEU A 8 4.61 -4.27 5.79
C LEU A 8 5.01 -4.33 4.32
N THR A 9 5.66 -5.42 3.91
CA THR A 9 5.91 -5.72 2.50
C THR A 9 5.10 -6.94 2.09
N SER A 10 4.42 -6.87 0.95
CA SER A 10 3.66 -7.96 0.34
C SER A 10 4.10 -8.17 -1.10
N THR A 11 4.18 -9.44 -1.50
CA THR A 11 4.36 -9.83 -2.89
C THR A 11 3.07 -10.46 -3.38
N PHE A 12 2.63 -10.04 -4.56
CA PHE A 12 1.52 -10.59 -5.31
C PHE A 12 2.03 -11.09 -6.66
N GLU A 13 1.25 -11.93 -7.32
CA GLU A 13 1.49 -12.38 -8.68
C GLU A 13 0.28 -12.03 -9.52
N ASP A 14 0.51 -11.68 -10.79
CA ASP A 14 -0.57 -11.52 -11.75
C ASP A 14 -0.98 -12.86 -12.39
N GLU A 15 -1.94 -12.83 -13.31
CA GLU A 15 -2.45 -14.04 -13.98
C GLU A 15 -1.37 -14.81 -14.76
N ALA A 16 -0.25 -14.18 -15.12
CA ALA A 16 0.87 -14.79 -15.81
C ALA A 16 2.03 -15.16 -14.87
N GLY A 17 1.85 -15.02 -13.55
CA GLY A 17 2.87 -15.34 -12.54
C GLY A 17 3.98 -14.29 -12.41
N ARG A 18 3.76 -13.06 -12.91
CA ARG A 18 4.75 -11.97 -12.82
C ARG A 18 4.64 -11.28 -11.46
N SER A 19 5.78 -10.92 -10.88
CA SER A 19 5.84 -10.42 -9.50
C SER A 19 5.41 -8.96 -9.39
N ILE A 20 4.65 -8.67 -8.33
CA ILE A 20 4.26 -7.34 -7.92
C ILE A 20 4.60 -7.19 -6.44
N LYS A 21 5.60 -6.36 -6.14
CA LYS A 21 6.02 -6.07 -4.76
C LYS A 21 5.43 -4.75 -4.30
N VAL A 22 4.81 -4.76 -3.13
CA VAL A 22 4.19 -3.56 -2.53
C VAL A 22 4.71 -3.36 -1.12
N ILE A 23 5.36 -2.23 -0.90
CA ILE A 23 5.78 -1.74 0.42
C ILE A 23 4.68 -0.81 0.94
N GLN A 24 4.09 -1.16 2.07
CA GLN A 24 2.87 -0.56 2.59
C GLN A 24 3.16 0.32 3.80
N PHE A 25 3.38 1.61 3.55
CA PHE A 25 3.60 2.56 4.63
C PHE A 25 2.31 2.83 5.35
N PHE A 26 1.24 3.15 4.59
CA PHE A 26 -0.11 3.46 5.10
C PHE A 26 -1.21 2.60 4.49
N LYS A 27 -2.20 2.22 5.32
CA LYS A 27 -3.32 1.29 5.06
C LYS A 27 -2.85 -0.08 4.50
N ALA A 28 -3.13 -1.16 5.24
CA ALA A 28 -2.73 -2.49 4.82
C ALA A 28 -3.67 -3.05 3.73
N ILE A 29 -3.10 -3.80 2.79
CA ILE A 29 -3.82 -4.59 1.80
C ILE A 29 -4.14 -5.95 2.45
N GLY A 30 -5.43 -6.27 2.57
CA GLY A 30 -5.91 -7.50 3.21
C GLY A 30 -6.02 -7.40 4.75
N THR A 31 -5.81 -8.52 5.44
CA THR A 31 -6.05 -8.65 6.90
C THR A 31 -4.80 -8.42 7.76
N LYS A 32 -3.68 -7.99 7.18
CA LYS A 32 -2.41 -7.87 7.90
C LYS A 32 -2.42 -6.65 8.83
N LYS A 33 -1.99 -6.88 10.08
CA LYS A 33 -1.90 -5.84 11.11
C LYS A 33 -0.71 -4.92 10.80
N ARG A 34 -0.97 -3.62 10.85
CA ARG A 34 -0.01 -2.57 10.49
C ARG A 34 0.71 -2.01 11.73
N PRO A 35 1.94 -1.46 11.61
CA PRO A 35 2.52 -0.62 12.65
C PRO A 35 1.57 0.52 13.04
N VAL A 36 1.53 0.80 14.35
CA VAL A 36 0.69 1.87 14.91
C VAL A 36 1.16 3.22 14.33
N PRO A 37 0.26 4.00 13.71
CA PRO A 37 0.60 5.32 13.20
C PRO A 37 1.07 6.25 14.33
N THR A 38 1.87 7.26 14.00
CA THR A 38 2.23 8.30 14.97
C THR A 38 0.97 9.06 15.41
N PRO A 39 0.76 9.32 16.72
CA PRO A 39 -0.51 9.85 17.25
C PRO A 39 -1.00 11.15 16.59
N ASP A 40 -0.09 12.08 16.30
CA ASP A 40 -0.42 13.39 15.71
C ASP A 40 -0.40 13.38 14.16
N SER A 41 -0.40 12.20 13.54
CA SER A 41 -0.48 12.09 12.08
C SER A 41 -1.92 12.12 11.61
N TRP A 42 -2.17 12.81 10.49
CA TRP A 42 -3.44 12.75 9.78
C TRP A 42 -3.88 11.31 9.43
N THR A 43 -2.90 10.41 9.26
CA THR A 43 -3.14 8.99 8.98
C THR A 43 -3.50 8.14 10.21
N ASN A 44 -3.59 8.75 11.40
CA ASN A 44 -3.93 8.06 12.65
C ASN A 44 -5.44 7.80 12.76
N GLU A 45 -6.27 8.64 12.14
CA GLU A 45 -7.71 8.42 12.09
C GLU A 45 -8.08 7.55 10.88
N ALA A 46 -8.73 6.41 11.14
CA ALA A 46 -9.14 5.48 10.08
C ALA A 46 -10.10 6.10 9.05
N ILE A 47 -10.85 7.14 9.45
CA ILE A 47 -11.80 7.86 8.58
C ILE A 47 -11.13 8.57 7.41
N ASN A 48 -9.84 8.91 7.52
CA ASN A 48 -9.14 9.67 6.49
C ASN A 48 -8.73 8.81 5.27
N ASP A 49 -8.87 7.49 5.35
CA ASP A 49 -8.65 6.50 4.29
C ASP A 49 -7.36 6.67 3.46
N VAL A 50 -6.26 7.04 4.13
CA VAL A 50 -4.98 7.33 3.48
C VAL A 50 -4.14 6.05 3.30
N ALA A 51 -3.74 5.80 2.05
CA ALA A 51 -2.75 4.78 1.68
C ALA A 51 -1.52 5.43 1.04
N ILE A 52 -0.32 4.95 1.39
CA ILE A 52 0.91 5.30 0.69
C ILE A 52 1.68 4.02 0.47
N TRP A 53 1.90 3.70 -0.80
CA TRP A 53 2.55 2.49 -1.25
C TRP A 53 3.71 2.82 -2.18
N VAL A 54 4.77 2.03 -2.07
CA VAL A 54 5.77 1.92 -3.14
C VAL A 54 5.55 0.58 -3.81
N ILE A 55 5.32 0.63 -5.13
CA ILE A 55 4.94 -0.53 -5.94
C ILE A 55 6.05 -0.78 -6.94
N THR A 56 6.55 -2.01 -6.98
CA THR A 56 7.50 -2.48 -7.99
C THR A 56 6.83 -3.61 -8.77
N LEU A 57 6.74 -3.43 -10.09
CA LEU A 57 6.17 -4.42 -11.01
C LEU A 57 7.28 -5.02 -11.85
N ASP A 58 7.24 -6.33 -12.06
CA ASP A 58 8.02 -6.97 -13.11
C ASP A 58 7.58 -6.45 -14.49
N GLU A 59 8.44 -6.64 -15.49
CA GLU A 59 8.13 -6.30 -16.87
C GLU A 59 6.80 -6.94 -17.34
N GLN A 60 5.93 -6.12 -17.96
CA GLN A 60 4.58 -6.48 -18.40
C GLN A 60 3.61 -6.96 -17.30
N ALA A 61 3.97 -6.85 -16.02
CA ALA A 61 3.05 -7.20 -14.94
C ALA A 61 1.88 -6.21 -14.88
N SER A 62 0.70 -6.73 -14.59
CA SER A 62 -0.52 -5.91 -14.42
C SER A 62 -1.09 -6.13 -13.04
N TRP A 63 -1.45 -5.03 -12.35
CA TRP A 63 -2.03 -5.10 -11.02
C TRP A 63 -3.29 -4.25 -10.91
N ALA A 64 -4.38 -4.89 -10.50
CA ALA A 64 -5.60 -4.20 -10.09
C ALA A 64 -5.46 -3.73 -8.64
N LEU A 65 -5.51 -2.41 -8.44
CA LEU A 65 -5.50 -1.83 -7.09
C LEU A 65 -6.78 -2.24 -6.32
N PRO A 66 -6.68 -2.47 -5.00
CA PRO A 66 -7.85 -2.83 -4.20
C PRO A 66 -8.88 -1.69 -4.14
N GLU A 67 -10.12 -2.07 -3.88
CA GLU A 67 -11.22 -1.13 -3.67
C GLU A 67 -10.97 -0.21 -2.46
N VAL A 68 -11.45 1.03 -2.56
CA VAL A 68 -11.34 2.07 -1.53
C VAL A 68 -12.66 2.80 -1.39
N LEU A 69 -12.78 3.65 -0.36
CA LEU A 69 -13.99 4.43 -0.16
C LEU A 69 -14.28 5.38 -1.35
N THR A 70 -15.57 5.66 -1.57
CA THR A 70 -15.99 6.61 -2.60
C THR A 70 -15.43 8.00 -2.31
N GLY A 71 -14.90 8.67 -3.33
CA GLY A 71 -14.32 10.02 -3.20
C GLY A 71 -12.84 10.06 -2.85
N VAL A 72 -12.18 8.91 -2.67
CA VAL A 72 -10.72 8.87 -2.44
C VAL A 72 -9.96 9.25 -3.72
N ASN A 73 -9.11 10.27 -3.59
CA ASN A 73 -8.21 10.70 -4.65
C ASN A 73 -7.02 9.77 -4.78
N ARG A 74 -6.52 9.59 -6.01
CA ARG A 74 -5.33 8.78 -6.30
C ARG A 74 -4.34 9.58 -7.13
N SER A 75 -3.08 9.47 -6.76
CA SER A 75 -1.95 10.03 -7.51
C SER A 75 -0.90 8.95 -7.66
N LEU A 76 -0.29 8.87 -8.85
CA LEU A 76 0.83 7.99 -9.14
C LEU A 76 2.03 8.83 -9.53
N TYR A 77 3.18 8.51 -8.95
CA TYR A 77 4.46 9.07 -9.31
C TYR A 77 5.34 7.91 -9.78
N LEU A 78 5.78 7.98 -11.04
CA LEU A 78 6.64 6.97 -11.66
C LEU A 78 8.07 7.50 -11.66
N TYR A 79 9.03 6.63 -11.29
CA TYR A 79 10.45 6.94 -11.20
C TYR A 79 11.31 5.74 -11.61
#